data_AF-A0A0F7KUE7-F1
#
_entry.id   AF-A0A0F7KUE7-F1
#
_cell.length_a   1.000
_cell.length_b   1.000
_cell.length_c   1.000
_cell.angle_alpha   90.00
_cell.angle_beta   90.00
_cell.angle_gamma   90.00
#
_symmetry.space_group_name_H-M   'P 1'
#
loop_
_entity.id
_entity.type
_entity.pdbx_description
1 polymer ?
#
loop_
_entity_poly.entity_id
_entity_poly.type
_entity_poly.pdbx_seq_one_letter_code
_entity_poly.pdbx_strand_id
1 'polypeptide(L)'
;MSIRRLRGPDAALAAVLALLLAAPAGAEEDCVPAHAVEDPAPVLGLMGTIPIYWGEAGGVGDVLSGEAQPHWARATLEDRFTLRPLDRLDRESLAGLSYLLLAQPRAFSPAENVALDRWVREGGRLLLFADPLMTGESRFPIGDRRRPQDVILLSPILDHWGLELFFAENQPAGSRMVESAGPQIPVRLAGHFAAQNGDCRLESADVLARCEIGDGAGIVLADAALLDFYGENLGARQALTWLVDQAFPASGKFTGRDGMRAGLPDNQEKSDICMVNSDALPEGGPSG
;
A
#
# COMPACT_ATOMS: atom_id res chain seq x y z
N MET A 1 -54.66 33.39 52.81
CA MET A 1 -54.79 34.71 52.15
C MET A 1 -53.63 35.57 52.62
N SER A 2 -52.88 36.19 51.70
CA SER A 2 -51.59 36.88 51.91
C SER A 2 -50.43 36.00 52.43
N ILE A 3 -49.17 36.03 51.94
CA ILE A 3 -48.30 37.02 51.26
C ILE A 3 -47.45 37.88 52.22
N ARG A 4 -46.12 37.83 52.00
CA ARG A 4 -45.01 38.76 52.41
C ARG A 4 -44.54 38.71 53.88
N ARG A 5 -43.26 38.32 54.11
CA ARG A 5 -42.03 39.17 54.32
C ARG A 5 -41.84 39.58 55.81
N LEU A 6 -40.66 39.80 56.39
CA LEU A 6 -39.26 39.98 55.94
C LEU A 6 -38.29 39.80 57.15
N ARG A 7 -36.97 39.64 56.88
CA ARG A 7 -35.78 39.87 57.79
C ARG A 7 -35.54 38.92 58.98
N GLY A 8 -34.27 38.51 59.15
CA GLY A 8 -33.66 37.90 60.35
C GLY A 8 -32.94 38.97 61.21
N PRO A 9 -31.76 38.72 61.83
CA PRO A 9 -30.84 37.57 61.74
C PRO A 9 -30.31 37.08 63.14
N ASP A 10 -29.00 36.80 63.27
CA ASP A 10 -28.18 36.44 64.45
C ASP A 10 -28.24 34.95 64.91
N ALA A 11 -27.21 34.08 64.91
CA ALA A 11 -25.72 34.09 64.89
C ALA A 11 -25.03 33.80 66.24
N ALA A 12 -23.80 33.23 66.19
CA ALA A 12 -22.84 32.91 67.29
C ALA A 12 -23.07 31.55 68.05
N LEU A 13 -22.05 30.77 68.49
CA LEU A 13 -20.57 30.85 68.37
C LEU A 13 -19.85 29.48 68.69
N ALA A 14 -18.61 29.31 68.19
CA ALA A 14 -17.43 28.53 68.69
C ALA A 14 -17.48 26.96 68.67
N ALA A 15 -16.52 26.15 68.14
CA ALA A 15 -15.03 26.07 68.18
C ALA A 15 -14.46 25.37 69.47
N VAL A 16 -13.31 24.66 69.54
CA VAL A 16 -12.02 24.64 68.78
C VAL A 16 -11.31 23.23 68.86
N LEU A 17 -10.40 22.90 67.90
CA LEU A 17 -9.18 22.02 67.97
C LEU A 17 -9.19 20.46 67.84
N ALA A 18 -8.68 20.00 66.67
CA ALA A 18 -7.65 18.95 66.38
C ALA A 18 -7.60 17.55 67.05
N LEU A 19 -7.52 16.47 66.22
CA LEU A 19 -6.24 15.75 65.96
C LEU A 19 -6.32 14.76 64.75
N LEU A 20 -5.22 14.67 63.99
CA LEU A 20 -4.68 13.58 63.15
C LEU A 20 -5.58 12.45 62.60
N LEU A 21 -5.54 12.24 61.27
CA LEU A 21 -5.23 10.94 60.64
C LEU A 21 -4.80 11.15 59.17
N ALA A 22 -3.92 10.27 58.67
CA ALA A 22 -3.22 10.46 57.40
C ALA A 22 -3.85 9.70 56.22
N ALA A 23 -3.69 10.24 55.02
CA ALA A 23 -3.84 9.51 53.76
C ALA A 23 -2.79 10.03 52.76
N PRO A 24 -1.88 9.21 52.23
CA PRO A 24 -1.04 9.61 51.11
C PRO A 24 -1.91 9.69 49.85
N ALA A 25 -1.81 10.80 49.11
CA ALA A 25 -2.40 10.88 47.79
C ALA A 25 -1.61 9.96 46.85
N GLY A 26 -2.18 8.79 46.54
CA GLY A 26 -1.73 8.00 45.41
C GLY A 26 -2.01 8.80 44.14
N ALA A 27 -0.96 9.14 43.39
CA ALA A 27 -1.13 9.62 42.04
C ALA A 27 -1.59 8.42 41.19
N GLU A 28 -2.87 8.42 40.80
CA GLU A 28 -3.33 7.60 39.70
C GLU A 28 -2.72 8.17 38.41
N GLU A 29 -1.52 7.70 38.08
CA GLU A 29 -0.97 7.87 36.73
C GLU A 29 -1.82 7.03 35.79
N ASP A 30 -2.87 7.66 35.24
CA ASP A 30 -3.62 7.15 34.11
C ASP A 30 -2.63 6.80 32.99
N CYS A 31 -2.38 5.50 32.82
CA CYS A 31 -1.63 4.96 31.69
C CYS A 31 -2.45 5.14 30.41
N VAL A 32 -2.46 6.38 29.89
CA VAL A 32 -2.94 6.67 28.54
C VAL A 32 -2.16 5.76 27.59
N PRO A 33 -2.84 4.88 26.82
CA PRO A 33 -2.14 4.04 25.87
C PRO A 33 -1.43 4.95 24.88
N ALA A 34 -0.10 4.83 24.84
CA ALA A 34 0.72 5.52 23.86
C ALA A 34 0.14 5.19 22.48
N HIS A 35 -0.42 6.20 21.81
CA HIS A 35 -0.89 6.02 20.45
C HIS A 35 0.31 5.59 19.64
N ALA A 36 0.25 4.39 19.06
CA ALA A 36 1.28 3.94 18.14
C ALA A 36 1.35 4.98 17.03
N VAL A 37 2.47 5.70 16.96
CA VAL A 37 2.74 6.60 15.85
C VAL A 37 2.93 5.69 14.65
N GLU A 38 1.91 5.58 13.82
CA GLU A 38 2.01 4.86 12.55
C GLU A 38 3.13 5.51 11.73
N ASP A 39 4.11 4.72 11.32
CA ASP A 39 5.15 5.19 10.41
C ASP A 39 4.46 5.71 9.13
N PRO A 40 4.90 6.87 8.58
CA PRO A 40 4.23 7.49 7.45
C PRO A 40 4.21 6.55 6.24
N ALA A 41 3.03 6.42 5.62
CA ALA A 41 2.81 5.50 4.51
C ALA A 41 3.82 5.73 3.38
N PRO A 42 4.52 4.67 2.89
CA PRO A 42 5.58 4.80 1.90
C PRO A 42 5.11 5.49 0.61
N VAL A 43 6.00 6.25 -0.01
CA VAL A 43 5.67 6.97 -1.25
C VAL A 43 5.73 6.02 -2.44
N LEU A 44 4.65 5.96 -3.22
CA LEU A 44 4.57 5.23 -4.48
C LEU A 44 4.58 6.23 -5.65
N GLY A 45 5.62 6.16 -6.50
CA GLY A 45 5.60 6.85 -7.78
C GLY A 45 4.55 6.24 -8.70
N LEU A 46 3.78 7.07 -9.38
CA LEU A 46 2.71 6.63 -10.28
C LEU A 46 2.81 7.37 -11.62
N MET A 47 3.03 6.62 -12.71
CA MET A 47 2.99 7.15 -14.07
C MET A 47 2.13 6.23 -14.95
N GLY A 48 1.36 6.79 -15.87
CA GLY A 48 0.55 6.00 -16.78
C GLY A 48 -0.26 6.85 -17.75
N THR A 49 -0.82 6.21 -18.76
CA THR A 49 -1.88 6.83 -19.58
C THR A 49 -3.28 6.44 -19.11
N ILE A 50 -3.39 5.41 -18.27
CA ILE A 50 -4.61 5.13 -17.50
C ILE A 50 -4.73 6.18 -16.39
N PRO A 51 -5.87 6.90 -16.29
CA PRO A 51 -5.98 8.09 -15.46
C PRO A 51 -6.31 7.76 -13.99
N ILE A 52 -5.46 6.96 -13.34
CA ILE A 52 -5.70 6.47 -11.97
C ILE A 52 -5.83 7.63 -10.96
N TYR A 53 -4.90 8.59 -10.99
CA TYR A 53 -4.86 9.63 -9.95
C TYR A 53 -5.94 10.71 -10.12
N TRP A 54 -6.19 11.17 -11.35
CA TRP A 54 -7.08 12.31 -11.63
C TRP A 54 -8.47 11.91 -12.15
N GLY A 55 -8.70 10.63 -12.45
CA GLY A 55 -9.85 10.16 -13.22
C GLY A 55 -9.86 10.69 -14.65
N GLU A 56 -10.88 10.33 -15.45
CA GLU A 56 -11.10 10.99 -16.75
C GLU A 56 -11.60 12.43 -16.56
N ALA A 57 -10.76 13.32 -16.03
CA ALA A 57 -11.01 14.75 -15.96
C ALA A 57 -10.69 15.43 -17.30
N GLY A 58 -11.59 16.28 -17.79
CA GLY A 58 -11.41 17.03 -19.03
C GLY A 58 -10.43 18.20 -18.87
N GLY A 59 -10.29 18.70 -17.65
CA GLY A 59 -9.29 19.67 -17.26
C GLY A 59 -9.40 19.95 -15.76
N VAL A 60 -8.69 20.99 -15.31
CA VAL A 60 -8.72 21.41 -13.90
C VAL A 60 -10.14 21.80 -13.45
N GLY A 61 -11.00 22.26 -14.37
CA GLY A 61 -12.42 22.54 -14.11
C GLY A 61 -13.17 21.32 -13.56
N ASP A 62 -13.16 20.20 -14.28
CA ASP A 62 -13.82 18.94 -13.90
C ASP A 62 -13.32 18.36 -12.56
N VAL A 63 -12.04 18.60 -12.23
CA VAL A 63 -11.45 18.20 -10.93
C VAL A 63 -11.97 19.10 -9.81
N LEU A 64 -12.02 20.42 -10.04
CA LEU A 64 -12.49 21.40 -9.06
C LEU A 64 -14.01 21.40 -8.87
N SER A 65 -14.79 20.99 -9.87
CA SER A 65 -16.24 20.79 -9.75
C SER A 65 -16.61 19.50 -9.00
N GLY A 66 -15.66 18.58 -8.83
CA GLY A 66 -15.89 17.26 -8.25
C GLY A 66 -16.63 16.29 -9.18
N GLU A 67 -16.73 16.62 -10.47
CA GLU A 67 -17.42 15.80 -11.47
C GLU A 67 -16.53 14.67 -12.03
N ALA A 68 -15.20 14.79 -11.88
CA ALA A 68 -14.27 13.72 -12.18
C ALA A 68 -14.38 12.58 -11.15
N GLN A 69 -14.99 11.45 -11.53
CA GLN A 69 -14.99 10.26 -10.70
C GLN A 69 -13.55 9.74 -10.50
N PRO A 70 -13.11 9.46 -9.27
CA PRO A 70 -11.79 8.90 -9.03
C PRO A 70 -11.75 7.43 -9.50
N HIS A 71 -10.66 7.03 -10.15
CA HIS A 71 -10.48 5.64 -10.54
C HIS A 71 -10.38 4.75 -9.30
N TRP A 72 -11.08 3.61 -9.29
CA TRP A 72 -11.19 2.73 -8.11
C TRP A 72 -9.83 2.26 -7.58
N ALA A 73 -8.84 2.06 -8.46
CA ALA A 73 -7.49 1.64 -8.07
C ALA A 73 -6.75 2.68 -7.23
N ARG A 74 -7.12 3.96 -7.34
CA ARG A 74 -6.53 5.04 -6.54
C ARG A 74 -6.72 4.76 -5.06
N ALA A 75 -7.96 4.51 -4.63
CA ALA A 75 -8.27 4.18 -3.24
C ALA A 75 -7.52 2.91 -2.78
N THR A 76 -7.52 1.85 -3.60
CA THR A 76 -6.82 0.59 -3.30
C THR A 76 -5.29 0.74 -3.16
N LEU A 77 -4.68 1.75 -3.77
CA LEU A 77 -3.26 2.08 -3.58
C LEU A 77 -3.07 3.04 -2.39
N GLU A 78 -3.96 4.02 -2.20
CA GLU A 78 -3.94 4.95 -1.07
C GLU A 78 -4.18 4.28 0.29
N ASP A 79 -4.78 3.08 0.32
CA ASP A 79 -4.87 2.20 1.50
C ASP A 79 -3.50 1.86 2.11
N ARG A 80 -2.39 2.00 1.36
CA ARG A 80 -1.02 1.63 1.79
C ARG A 80 0.09 2.61 1.40
N PHE A 81 -0.15 3.51 0.45
CA PHE A 81 0.90 4.36 -0.12
C PHE A 81 0.47 5.82 -0.23
N THR A 82 1.42 6.73 0.01
CA THR A 82 1.28 8.12 -0.42
C THR A 82 1.57 8.19 -1.93
N LEU A 83 0.54 8.42 -2.75
CA LEU A 83 0.71 8.47 -4.20
C LEU A 83 1.40 9.75 -4.68
N ARG A 84 2.47 9.60 -5.48
CA ARG A 84 3.18 10.70 -6.15
C ARG A 84 3.05 10.55 -7.67
N PRO A 85 2.16 11.31 -8.35
CA PRO A 85 2.06 11.27 -9.80
C PRO A 85 3.34 11.82 -10.46
N LEU A 86 3.78 11.18 -11.55
CA LEU A 86 4.99 11.52 -12.31
C LEU A 86 4.68 11.66 -13.81
N ASP A 87 5.13 12.76 -14.43
CA ASP A 87 5.00 13.00 -15.87
C ASP A 87 6.23 12.56 -16.68
N ARG A 88 7.37 12.36 -16.00
CA ARG A 88 8.70 12.06 -16.57
C ARG A 88 9.44 11.07 -15.67
N LEU A 89 10.38 10.31 -16.24
CA LEU A 89 11.28 9.41 -15.50
C LEU A 89 12.72 9.89 -15.62
N ASP A 90 13.17 10.67 -14.65
CA ASP A 90 14.54 11.20 -14.57
C ASP A 90 15.08 11.13 -13.13
N ARG A 91 16.36 11.49 -12.94
CA ARG A 91 17.03 11.36 -11.63
C ARG A 91 16.31 12.13 -10.52
N GLU A 92 15.68 13.26 -10.83
CA GLU A 92 15.01 14.12 -9.85
C GLU A 92 13.63 13.56 -9.49
N SER A 93 12.82 13.24 -10.51
CA SER A 93 11.48 12.65 -10.34
C SER A 93 11.50 11.25 -9.70
N LEU A 94 12.58 10.48 -9.86
CA LEU A 94 12.78 9.17 -9.21
C LEU A 94 13.48 9.27 -7.84
N ALA A 95 14.01 10.43 -7.45
CA ALA A 95 14.73 10.58 -6.18
C ALA A 95 13.83 10.25 -4.99
N GLY A 96 14.37 9.46 -4.05
CA GLY A 96 13.69 9.06 -2.82
C GLY A 96 12.55 8.05 -2.98
N LEU A 97 12.30 7.51 -4.19
CA LEU A 97 11.33 6.44 -4.38
C LEU A 97 11.98 5.07 -4.23
N SER A 98 11.33 4.20 -3.46
CA SER A 98 11.57 2.75 -3.46
C SER A 98 10.61 2.00 -4.38
N TYR A 99 9.42 2.57 -4.64
CA TYR A 99 8.33 1.92 -5.35
C TYR A 99 7.83 2.78 -6.52
N LEU A 100 7.61 2.13 -7.67
CA LEU A 100 7.08 2.76 -8.89
C LEU A 100 6.02 1.84 -9.53
N LEU A 101 4.84 2.40 -9.81
CA LEU A 101 3.79 1.75 -10.59
C LEU A 101 3.66 2.46 -11.94
N LEU A 102 3.81 1.69 -13.02
CA LEU A 102 3.65 2.13 -14.40
C LEU A 102 2.38 1.51 -15.00
N ALA A 103 1.34 2.32 -15.25
CA ALA A 103 0.03 1.88 -15.74
C ALA A 103 -0.17 2.27 -17.21
N GLN A 104 0.18 1.37 -18.15
CA GLN A 104 0.18 1.64 -19.59
C GLN A 104 0.90 2.96 -19.92
N PRO A 105 2.21 3.10 -19.60
CA PRO A 105 2.94 4.34 -19.86
C PRO A 105 3.09 4.60 -21.36
N ARG A 106 3.22 5.87 -21.72
CA ARG A 106 3.66 6.28 -23.07
C ARG A 106 5.06 5.75 -23.37
N ALA A 107 5.44 5.80 -24.65
CA ALA A 107 6.84 5.60 -25.07
C ALA A 107 7.81 6.48 -24.25
N PHE A 108 8.92 5.87 -23.82
CA PHE A 108 9.99 6.55 -23.11
C PHE A 108 11.03 7.12 -24.07
N SER A 109 11.52 8.31 -23.75
CA SER A 109 12.73 8.84 -24.39
C SER A 109 13.97 8.01 -24.01
N PRO A 110 15.07 8.06 -24.78
CA PRO A 110 16.29 7.31 -24.43
C PRO A 110 16.83 7.62 -23.03
N ALA A 111 16.71 8.88 -22.59
CA ALA A 111 17.11 9.30 -21.24
C ALA A 111 16.24 8.67 -20.15
N GLU A 112 14.93 8.51 -20.40
CA GLU A 112 14.00 7.90 -19.45
C GLU A 112 14.20 6.39 -19.32
N ASN A 113 14.48 5.69 -20.43
CA ASN A 113 14.85 4.27 -20.38
C ASN A 113 16.10 4.06 -19.51
N VAL A 114 17.15 4.88 -19.70
CA VAL A 114 18.38 4.81 -18.90
C VAL A 114 18.17 5.23 -17.44
N ALA A 115 17.28 6.17 -17.16
CA ALA A 115 16.95 6.58 -15.80
C ALA A 115 16.17 5.49 -15.05
N LEU A 116 15.18 4.88 -15.71
CA LEU A 116 14.39 3.77 -15.16
C LEU A 116 15.27 2.53 -14.93
N ASP A 117 16.06 2.10 -15.93
CA ASP A 117 16.98 0.98 -15.80
C ASP A 117 17.92 1.15 -14.60
N ARG A 118 18.59 2.32 -14.52
CA ARG A 118 19.48 2.63 -13.40
C ARG A 118 18.75 2.57 -12.06
N TRP A 119 17.58 3.18 -11.96
CA TRP A 119 16.83 3.23 -10.70
C TRP A 119 16.38 1.83 -10.24
N VAL A 120 15.93 0.96 -11.15
CA VAL A 120 15.64 -0.45 -10.79
C VAL A 120 16.93 -1.16 -10.37
N ARG A 121 18.03 -1.04 -11.14
CA ARG A 121 19.32 -1.65 -10.81
C ARG A 121 19.91 -1.19 -9.47
N GLU A 122 19.62 0.04 -9.04
CA GLU A 122 20.02 0.62 -7.75
C GLU A 122 19.08 0.23 -6.57
N GLY A 123 18.18 -0.75 -6.76
CA GLY A 123 17.29 -1.28 -5.72
C GLY A 123 15.81 -0.89 -5.85
N GLY A 124 15.44 -0.16 -6.91
CA GLY A 124 14.06 0.22 -7.20
C GLY A 124 13.15 -0.98 -7.45
N ARG A 125 11.90 -0.88 -7.01
CA ARG A 125 10.87 -1.92 -7.14
C ARG A 125 9.76 -1.46 -8.07
N LEU A 126 9.57 -2.17 -9.18
CA LEU A 126 8.65 -1.81 -10.26
C LEU A 126 7.44 -2.75 -10.32
N LEU A 127 6.25 -2.18 -10.49
CA LEU A 127 5.06 -2.86 -11.03
C LEU A 127 4.66 -2.20 -12.35
N LEU A 128 4.67 -2.94 -13.45
CA LEU A 128 4.37 -2.44 -14.80
C LEU A 128 3.19 -3.20 -15.41
N PHE A 129 2.18 -2.46 -15.85
CA PHE A 129 1.08 -2.94 -16.68
C PHE A 129 1.37 -2.52 -18.13
N ALA A 130 1.56 -3.51 -19.00
CA ALA A 130 2.06 -3.35 -20.37
C ALA A 130 1.13 -4.11 -21.34
N ASP A 131 0.07 -3.44 -21.78
CA ASP A 131 -0.95 -3.99 -22.66
C ASP A 131 -0.57 -3.79 -24.14
N PRO A 132 -0.38 -4.87 -24.93
CA PRO A 132 -0.12 -4.75 -26.36
C PRO A 132 -1.37 -4.42 -27.18
N LEU A 133 -2.58 -4.50 -26.62
CA LEU A 133 -3.82 -4.09 -27.26
C LEU A 133 -4.85 -3.60 -26.23
N MET A 134 -4.66 -2.38 -25.73
CA MET A 134 -5.52 -1.80 -24.70
C MET A 134 -6.94 -1.61 -25.23
N THR A 135 -7.87 -2.38 -24.65
CA THR A 135 -9.28 -2.44 -25.04
C THR A 135 -10.19 -1.52 -24.23
N GLY A 136 -9.63 -0.66 -23.37
CA GLY A 136 -10.39 0.20 -22.46
C GLY A 136 -11.31 1.18 -23.18
N GLU A 137 -12.53 1.33 -22.66
CA GLU A 137 -13.39 2.44 -23.07
C GLU A 137 -12.85 3.75 -22.50
N SER A 138 -13.09 4.84 -23.21
CA SER A 138 -12.71 6.19 -22.78
C SER A 138 -13.67 7.19 -23.36
N ARG A 139 -14.06 8.20 -22.57
CA ARG A 139 -14.93 9.29 -23.04
C ARG A 139 -14.25 10.19 -24.07
N PHE A 140 -12.93 10.08 -24.22
CA PHE A 140 -12.14 10.87 -25.16
C PHE A 140 -12.00 10.18 -26.53
N PRO A 141 -12.13 10.94 -27.64
CA PRO A 141 -12.04 10.39 -28.98
C PRO A 141 -10.62 9.90 -29.31
N ILE A 142 -10.51 9.04 -30.32
CA ILE A 142 -9.23 8.56 -30.84
C ILE A 142 -8.35 9.75 -31.24
N GLY A 143 -7.09 9.77 -30.76
CA GLY A 143 -6.14 10.86 -30.97
C GLY A 143 -6.11 11.93 -29.88
N ASP A 144 -7.02 11.90 -28.90
CA ASP A 144 -6.94 12.77 -27.71
C ASP A 144 -5.79 12.31 -26.79
N ARG A 145 -4.98 13.26 -26.30
CA ARG A 145 -3.84 12.97 -25.41
C ARG A 145 -4.23 12.48 -24.01
N ARG A 146 -5.50 12.63 -23.62
CA ARG A 146 -6.06 12.14 -22.34
C ARG A 146 -6.61 10.72 -22.42
N ARG A 147 -6.77 10.18 -23.64
CA ARG A 147 -7.15 8.78 -23.86
C ARG A 147 -5.96 7.87 -23.48
N PRO A 148 -6.19 6.72 -22.81
CA PRO A 148 -5.17 5.69 -22.64
C PRO A 148 -4.53 5.27 -23.97
N GLN A 149 -3.26 4.88 -23.97
CA GLN A 149 -2.59 4.45 -25.20
C GLN A 149 -3.09 3.05 -25.61
N ASP A 150 -3.58 2.95 -26.85
CA ASP A 150 -4.16 1.72 -27.40
C ASP A 150 -3.10 0.59 -27.55
N VAL A 151 -1.80 0.91 -27.52
CA VAL A 151 -0.65 -0.03 -27.60
C VAL A 151 0.52 0.40 -26.71
N ILE A 152 1.21 -0.55 -26.07
CA ILE A 152 2.43 -0.28 -25.28
C ILE A 152 3.68 -0.19 -26.17
N LEU A 153 4.59 0.75 -25.85
CA LEU A 153 5.81 1.03 -26.63
C LEU A 153 7.06 1.00 -25.73
N LEU A 154 7.32 -0.16 -25.13
CA LEU A 154 8.39 -0.38 -24.14
C LEU A 154 9.48 -1.37 -24.54
N SER A 155 9.49 -1.89 -25.78
CA SER A 155 10.51 -2.86 -26.23
C SER A 155 11.95 -2.50 -25.81
N PRO A 156 12.45 -1.25 -25.97
CA PRO A 156 13.84 -0.92 -25.62
C PRO A 156 14.25 -1.19 -24.17
N ILE A 157 13.33 -1.10 -23.20
CA ILE A 157 13.61 -1.40 -21.79
C ILE A 157 13.33 -2.87 -21.45
N LEU A 158 12.28 -3.46 -22.03
CA LEU A 158 11.96 -4.88 -21.83
C LEU A 158 13.06 -5.77 -22.44
N ASP A 159 13.47 -5.50 -23.68
CA ASP A 159 14.57 -6.20 -24.37
C ASP A 159 15.88 -6.11 -23.56
N HIS A 160 16.14 -4.96 -22.94
CA HIS A 160 17.33 -4.75 -22.10
C HIS A 160 17.30 -5.53 -20.78
N TRP A 161 16.10 -5.83 -20.26
CA TRP A 161 15.90 -6.73 -19.12
C TRP A 161 15.76 -8.20 -19.54
N GLY A 162 15.87 -8.51 -20.83
CA GLY A 162 15.73 -9.86 -21.36
C GLY A 162 14.30 -10.35 -21.42
N LEU A 163 13.34 -9.47 -21.68
CA LEU A 163 11.91 -9.78 -21.78
C LEU A 163 11.36 -9.25 -23.11
N GLU A 164 10.70 -10.09 -23.91
CA GLU A 164 10.02 -9.67 -25.14
C GLU A 164 8.51 -9.84 -24.98
N LEU A 165 7.73 -8.84 -25.41
CA LEU A 165 6.26 -8.84 -25.30
C LEU A 165 5.63 -9.12 -26.67
N PHE A 166 4.81 -10.16 -26.74
CA PHE A 166 4.09 -10.58 -27.94
C PHE A 166 2.58 -10.46 -27.76
N PHE A 167 1.88 -10.26 -28.87
CA PHE A 167 0.43 -10.31 -28.95
C PHE A 167 -0.03 -11.47 -29.83
N ALA A 168 -1.10 -12.14 -29.43
CA ALA A 168 -1.76 -13.18 -30.21
C ALA A 168 -3.14 -12.67 -30.67
N GLU A 169 -3.32 -12.48 -31.98
CA GLU A 169 -4.55 -11.96 -32.58
C GLU A 169 -5.74 -12.93 -32.46
N ASN A 170 -5.49 -14.23 -32.34
CA ASN A 170 -6.49 -15.30 -32.32
C ASN A 170 -7.05 -15.62 -30.92
N GLN A 171 -7.15 -14.63 -30.05
CA GLN A 171 -7.70 -14.79 -28.70
C GLN A 171 -9.24 -14.71 -28.68
N PRO A 172 -9.90 -15.44 -27.76
CA PRO A 172 -11.33 -15.28 -27.54
C PRO A 172 -11.64 -13.87 -27.00
N ALA A 173 -12.75 -13.29 -27.46
CA ALA A 173 -13.20 -11.98 -26.99
C ALA A 173 -13.73 -12.05 -25.55
N GLY A 174 -13.57 -10.94 -24.81
CA GLY A 174 -14.03 -10.80 -23.42
C GLY A 174 -12.94 -11.10 -22.38
N SER A 175 -13.27 -10.87 -21.13
CA SER A 175 -12.37 -11.09 -19.99
C SER A 175 -12.24 -12.59 -19.69
N ARG A 176 -11.02 -13.05 -19.42
CA ARG A 176 -10.70 -14.41 -18.95
C ARG A 176 -9.89 -14.33 -17.65
N MET A 177 -10.03 -15.33 -16.80
CA MET A 177 -9.20 -15.47 -15.59
C MET A 177 -7.93 -16.26 -15.92
N VAL A 178 -6.76 -15.81 -15.48
CA VAL A 178 -5.55 -16.65 -15.40
C VAL A 178 -5.29 -17.08 -13.98
N GLU A 179 -4.84 -18.32 -13.82
CA GLU A 179 -4.35 -18.84 -12.55
C GLU A 179 -3.07 -18.13 -12.11
N SER A 180 -2.95 -17.84 -10.83
CA SER A 180 -1.75 -17.27 -10.19
C SER A 180 -1.47 -17.99 -8.87
N ALA A 181 -0.40 -17.61 -8.17
CA ALA A 181 -0.13 -18.12 -6.82
C ALA A 181 -1.04 -17.51 -5.72
N GLY A 182 -1.92 -16.58 -6.08
CA GLY A 182 -2.92 -15.96 -5.19
C GLY A 182 -4.30 -15.90 -5.86
N PRO A 183 -4.96 -14.73 -5.94
CA PRO A 183 -6.21 -14.59 -6.68
C PRO A 183 -5.97 -14.77 -8.18
N GLN A 184 -6.97 -15.31 -8.88
CA GLN A 184 -6.96 -15.29 -10.35
C GLN A 184 -6.89 -13.84 -10.86
N ILE A 185 -6.11 -13.61 -11.91
CA ILE A 185 -5.95 -12.29 -12.51
C ILE A 185 -6.93 -12.20 -13.71
N PRO A 186 -7.89 -11.26 -13.71
CA PRO A 186 -8.71 -11.01 -14.90
C PRO A 186 -7.85 -10.33 -15.97
N VAL A 187 -7.89 -10.87 -17.19
CA VAL A 187 -7.14 -10.37 -18.35
C VAL A 187 -8.03 -10.35 -19.60
N ARG A 188 -7.79 -9.43 -20.54
CA ARG A 188 -8.62 -9.23 -21.75
C ARG A 188 -7.77 -8.82 -22.95
N LEU A 189 -7.60 -9.75 -23.90
CA LEU A 189 -6.65 -9.62 -25.03
C LEU A 189 -5.19 -9.39 -24.61
N ALA A 190 -4.81 -9.85 -23.41
CA ALA A 190 -3.43 -9.80 -22.92
C ALA A 190 -2.40 -10.34 -23.91
N GLY A 191 -1.20 -9.78 -23.85
CA GLY A 191 -0.02 -10.37 -24.45
C GLY A 191 0.49 -11.59 -23.70
N HIS A 192 1.63 -12.08 -24.17
CA HIS A 192 2.46 -13.06 -23.48
C HIS A 192 3.92 -12.65 -23.63
N PHE A 193 4.74 -13.02 -22.65
CA PHE A 193 6.16 -12.75 -22.67
C PHE A 193 6.97 -13.94 -23.21
N ALA A 194 8.12 -13.66 -23.78
CA ALA A 194 9.23 -14.61 -23.82
C ALA A 194 10.39 -14.08 -22.97
N ALA A 195 11.00 -14.96 -22.16
CA ALA A 195 12.24 -14.66 -21.47
C ALA A 195 13.42 -14.96 -22.41
N GLN A 196 14.37 -14.02 -22.45
CA GLN A 196 15.63 -14.11 -23.18
C GLN A 196 16.79 -14.31 -22.18
N ASN A 197 17.97 -13.73 -22.44
CA ASN A 197 19.17 -13.87 -21.61
C ASN A 197 19.15 -12.98 -20.34
N GLY A 198 18.02 -12.90 -19.64
CA GLY A 198 17.84 -12.10 -18.41
C GLY A 198 17.23 -12.91 -17.27
N ASP A 199 17.32 -12.41 -16.03
CA ASP A 199 16.84 -13.07 -14.82
C ASP A 199 15.32 -12.91 -14.63
N CYS A 200 14.55 -13.16 -15.70
CA CYS A 200 13.09 -13.10 -15.75
C CYS A 200 12.46 -14.49 -15.68
N ARG A 201 11.58 -14.71 -14.71
CA ARG A 201 10.70 -15.90 -14.63
C ARG A 201 9.30 -15.56 -15.11
N LEU A 202 8.75 -16.41 -15.97
CA LEU A 202 7.38 -16.30 -16.46
C LEU A 202 6.41 -17.11 -15.58
N GLU A 203 5.23 -16.55 -15.35
CA GLU A 203 4.18 -17.03 -14.45
C GLU A 203 2.80 -16.82 -15.14
N SER A 204 1.75 -17.50 -14.66
CA SER A 204 0.35 -17.27 -15.05
C SER A 204 0.03 -17.43 -16.56
N ALA A 205 0.56 -18.48 -17.20
CA ALA A 205 0.50 -18.69 -18.66
C ALA A 205 1.18 -17.54 -19.45
N ASP A 206 2.39 -17.20 -19.01
CA ASP A 206 3.33 -16.24 -19.61
C ASP A 206 2.82 -14.79 -19.72
N VAL A 207 1.67 -14.46 -19.12
CA VAL A 207 1.16 -13.08 -19.05
C VAL A 207 1.79 -12.27 -17.90
N LEU A 208 2.45 -12.93 -16.94
CA LEU A 208 3.10 -12.30 -15.79
C LEU A 208 4.59 -12.64 -15.81
N ALA A 209 5.45 -11.63 -15.84
CA ALA A 209 6.90 -11.78 -15.71
C ALA A 209 7.38 -11.20 -14.38
N ARG A 210 8.34 -11.87 -13.75
CA ARG A 210 9.06 -11.39 -12.58
C ARG A 210 10.55 -11.41 -12.86
N CYS A 211 11.17 -10.23 -12.90
CA CYS A 211 12.56 -10.04 -13.27
C CYS A 211 13.36 -9.48 -12.09
N GLU A 212 14.45 -10.16 -11.74
CA GLU A 212 15.48 -9.57 -10.88
C GLU A 212 16.40 -8.71 -11.77
N ILE A 213 16.67 -7.46 -11.38
CA ILE A 213 17.33 -6.46 -12.23
C ILE A 213 18.31 -5.69 -11.34
N GLY A 214 19.58 -6.11 -11.32
CA GLY A 214 20.58 -5.56 -10.41
C GLY A 214 20.22 -5.86 -8.95
N ASP A 215 20.21 -4.83 -8.10
CA ASP A 215 19.79 -4.94 -6.70
C ASP A 215 18.26 -4.78 -6.51
N GLY A 216 17.52 -4.47 -7.58
CA GLY A 216 16.07 -4.30 -7.56
C GLY A 216 15.32 -5.34 -8.39
N ALA A 217 14.01 -5.16 -8.54
CA ALA A 217 13.15 -6.14 -9.21
C ALA A 217 11.91 -5.49 -9.85
N GLY A 218 11.45 -6.10 -10.94
CA GLY A 218 10.24 -5.72 -11.66
C GLY A 218 9.22 -6.86 -11.75
N ILE A 219 7.95 -6.55 -11.51
CA ILE A 219 6.82 -7.36 -11.94
C ILE A 219 6.18 -6.68 -13.15
N VAL A 220 5.98 -7.44 -14.22
CA VAL A 220 5.36 -6.97 -15.47
C VAL A 220 4.15 -7.84 -15.79
N LEU A 221 2.98 -7.22 -15.94
CA LEU A 221 1.77 -7.86 -16.48
C LEU A 221 1.62 -7.45 -17.95
N ALA A 222 1.40 -8.43 -18.84
CA ALA A 222 1.17 -8.24 -20.28
C ALA A 222 -0.24 -7.72 -20.62
N ASP A 223 -0.85 -6.96 -19.70
CA ASP A 223 -2.22 -6.47 -19.77
C ASP A 223 -2.36 -5.22 -18.89
N ALA A 224 -3.29 -4.34 -19.24
CA ALA A 224 -3.71 -3.19 -18.44
C ALA A 224 -5.24 -3.03 -18.39
N ALA A 225 -6.03 -3.89 -19.05
CA ALA A 225 -7.49 -3.94 -18.96
C ALA A 225 -8.01 -4.23 -17.54
N LEU A 226 -7.18 -4.83 -16.68
CA LEU A 226 -7.45 -4.91 -15.23
C LEU A 226 -7.63 -3.52 -14.60
N LEU A 227 -6.99 -2.48 -15.15
CA LEU A 227 -7.06 -1.09 -14.71
C LEU A 227 -7.97 -0.23 -15.63
N ASP A 228 -8.91 -0.86 -16.33
CA ASP A 228 -9.90 -0.15 -17.15
C ASP A 228 -10.87 0.64 -16.27
N PHE A 229 -11.08 1.93 -16.62
CA PHE A 229 -11.95 2.83 -15.87
C PHE A 229 -13.43 2.38 -15.93
N TYR A 230 -13.86 1.84 -17.07
CA TYR A 230 -15.25 1.44 -17.32
C TYR A 230 -15.42 -0.09 -17.41
N GLY A 231 -14.34 -0.86 -17.30
CA GLY A 231 -14.32 -2.30 -17.51
C GLY A 231 -15.01 -3.13 -16.42
N GLU A 232 -15.22 -4.41 -16.72
CA GLU A 232 -15.70 -5.40 -15.77
C GLU A 232 -14.65 -5.69 -14.69
N ASN A 233 -14.75 -5.00 -13.55
CA ASN A 233 -13.79 -5.06 -12.45
C ASN A 233 -13.91 -6.33 -11.55
N LEU A 234 -14.44 -7.44 -12.08
CA LEU A 234 -14.57 -8.70 -11.33
C LEU A 234 -13.20 -9.27 -11.01
N GLY A 235 -12.87 -9.37 -9.71
CA GLY A 235 -11.53 -9.79 -9.25
C GLY A 235 -10.44 -8.72 -9.36
N ALA A 236 -10.62 -7.67 -10.16
CA ALA A 236 -9.59 -6.66 -10.48
C ALA A 236 -8.95 -6.03 -9.23
N ARG A 237 -9.74 -5.67 -8.21
CA ARG A 237 -9.22 -5.14 -6.94
C ARG A 237 -8.35 -6.15 -6.20
N GLN A 238 -8.78 -7.41 -6.12
CA GLN A 238 -8.07 -8.46 -5.38
C GLN A 238 -6.75 -8.80 -6.09
N ALA A 239 -6.77 -8.91 -7.42
CA ALA A 239 -5.59 -9.08 -8.25
C ALA A 239 -4.65 -7.87 -8.18
N LEU A 240 -5.14 -6.62 -8.16
CA LEU A 240 -4.29 -5.44 -7.95
C LEU A 240 -3.61 -5.46 -6.58
N THR A 241 -4.36 -5.68 -5.49
CA THR A 241 -3.79 -5.77 -4.14
C THR A 241 -2.69 -6.83 -4.08
N TRP A 242 -2.94 -8.01 -4.66
CA TRP A 242 -1.94 -9.08 -4.71
C TRP A 242 -0.72 -8.70 -5.56
N LEU A 243 -0.88 -8.14 -6.76
CA LEU A 243 0.23 -7.68 -7.60
C LEU A 243 1.10 -6.64 -6.88
N VAL A 244 0.46 -5.73 -6.13
CA VAL A 244 1.12 -4.73 -5.28
C VAL A 244 1.86 -5.38 -4.10
N ASP A 245 1.29 -6.38 -3.43
CA ASP A 245 1.99 -7.18 -2.41
C ASP A 245 3.22 -7.92 -2.96
N GLN A 246 3.10 -8.48 -4.16
CA GLN A 246 4.20 -9.19 -4.82
C GLN A 246 5.32 -8.23 -5.26
N ALA A 247 4.97 -7.05 -5.79
CA ALA A 247 5.94 -6.09 -6.29
C ALA A 247 6.62 -5.31 -5.15
N PHE A 248 5.82 -4.88 -4.16
CA PHE A 248 6.21 -4.00 -3.05
C PHE A 248 5.96 -4.73 -1.71
N PRO A 249 6.78 -5.76 -1.40
CA PRO A 249 6.68 -6.45 -0.12
C PRO A 249 6.91 -5.45 1.01
N ALA A 250 6.10 -5.54 2.07
CA ALA A 250 6.27 -4.68 3.23
C ALA A 250 7.71 -4.82 3.77
N SER A 251 8.43 -3.70 3.85
CA SER A 251 9.81 -3.64 4.32
C SER A 251 9.88 -4.09 5.78
N GLY A 252 10.21 -5.37 5.96
CA GLY A 252 9.95 -6.08 7.21
C GLY A 252 10.82 -5.64 8.38
N LYS A 253 10.21 -4.99 9.37
CA LYS A 253 10.50 -5.22 10.79
C LYS A 253 9.44 -6.13 11.41
N PHE A 254 9.25 -7.32 10.82
CA PHE A 254 8.62 -8.42 11.53
C PHE A 254 9.69 -9.17 12.33
N THR A 255 10.03 -8.63 13.50
CA THR A 255 10.82 -9.37 14.48
C THR A 255 9.95 -10.46 15.11
N GLY A 256 10.26 -11.72 14.80
CA GLY A 256 9.72 -12.87 15.52
C GLY A 256 8.39 -13.42 14.99
N ARG A 257 8.49 -14.39 14.08
CA ARG A 257 7.77 -15.65 14.29
C ARG A 257 8.57 -16.81 13.73
N ASP A 258 8.97 -17.71 14.62
CA ASP A 258 9.74 -18.91 14.31
C ASP A 258 9.00 -19.84 13.34
N GLY A 259 9.79 -20.63 12.61
CA GLY A 259 9.27 -21.61 11.67
C GLY A 259 8.47 -22.71 12.38
N MET A 260 7.14 -22.69 12.19
CA MET A 260 6.26 -23.77 12.62
C MET A 260 6.48 -25.01 11.72
N ARG A 261 7.47 -25.83 12.05
CA ARG A 261 7.47 -27.25 11.67
C ARG A 261 6.29 -27.92 12.35
N ALA A 262 5.56 -28.75 11.60
CA ALA A 262 4.42 -29.50 12.12
C ALA A 262 4.82 -30.40 13.30
N GLY A 263 4.14 -30.21 14.44
CA GLY A 263 4.23 -31.02 15.65
C GLY A 263 2.90 -30.93 16.40
N LEU A 264 2.47 -32.04 17.01
CA LEU A 264 1.16 -32.16 17.68
C LEU A 264 1.04 -31.24 18.91
N PRO A 265 -0.20 -30.89 19.33
CA PRO A 265 -0.42 -30.02 20.48
C PRO A 265 -0.14 -30.75 21.81
N ASP A 266 0.47 -30.03 22.75
CA ASP A 266 0.39 -30.33 24.18
C ASP A 266 -0.27 -29.14 24.91
N ASN A 267 -0.81 -29.41 26.08
CA ASN A 267 -1.85 -28.64 26.74
C ASN A 267 -1.32 -27.95 28.01
N GLN A 268 -1.98 -26.88 28.46
CA GLN A 268 -1.71 -26.18 29.73
C GLN A 268 -0.33 -25.43 29.79
N GLU A 269 -0.12 -24.36 30.57
CA GLU A 269 -0.98 -23.66 31.54
C GLU A 269 -0.54 -22.18 31.71
N LYS A 270 -1.45 -21.35 32.25
CA LYS A 270 -1.21 -20.12 33.04
C LYS A 270 -0.49 -18.91 32.42
N SER A 271 -1.36 -17.95 32.08
CA SER A 271 -1.25 -16.52 32.37
C SER A 271 -0.74 -16.17 33.79
N ASP A 272 -0.56 -14.86 33.99
CA ASP A 272 -0.48 -14.14 35.27
C ASP A 272 0.86 -14.18 36.01
N ILE A 273 1.40 -13.08 36.55
CA ILE A 273 1.25 -11.62 36.43
C ILE A 273 2.35 -11.07 37.36
N CYS A 274 2.83 -9.84 37.15
CA CYS A 274 3.89 -9.25 37.97
C CYS A 274 3.52 -9.21 39.48
N MET A 275 4.19 -10.01 40.30
CA MET A 275 4.14 -9.90 41.76
C MET A 275 5.15 -8.86 42.25
N VAL A 276 4.66 -7.94 43.09
CA VAL A 276 5.43 -6.87 43.71
C VAL A 276 6.44 -7.44 44.72
N ASN A 277 7.67 -6.95 44.68
CA ASN A 277 8.68 -7.23 45.71
C ASN A 277 8.68 -6.12 46.76
N SER A 278 8.25 -6.45 47.97
CA SER A 278 8.42 -5.62 49.17
C SER A 278 8.40 -6.50 50.42
N ASP A 279 9.56 -6.72 51.04
CA ASP A 279 9.78 -6.27 52.41
C ASP A 279 11.22 -6.52 52.88
N ALA A 280 11.61 -5.82 53.95
CA ALA A 280 13.00 -5.59 54.34
C ALA A 280 13.51 -6.49 55.48
N LEU A 281 14.84 -6.53 55.57
CA LEU A 281 15.71 -6.89 56.71
C LEU A 281 15.30 -6.13 58.01
N PRO A 282 15.75 -6.50 59.25
CA PRO A 282 17.12 -6.97 59.51
C PRO A 282 17.45 -7.85 60.76
N GLU A 283 18.72 -8.29 60.79
CA GLU A 283 19.63 -8.53 61.94
C GLU A 283 19.31 -9.58 63.05
N GLY A 284 20.35 -10.36 63.43
CA GLY A 284 20.50 -10.95 64.77
C GLY A 284 20.56 -12.49 64.88
N GLY A 285 21.76 -13.07 65.01
CA GLY A 285 21.96 -14.42 65.60
C GLY A 285 22.37 -14.34 67.08
N PRO A 286 23.06 -15.34 67.68
CA PRO A 286 23.29 -16.72 67.22
C PRO A 286 23.06 -17.79 68.34
N SER A 287 23.36 -19.06 68.02
CA SER A 287 23.77 -20.15 68.95
C SER A 287 22.80 -20.65 70.05
N GLY A 288 22.53 -21.96 70.02
CA GLY A 288 21.81 -22.70 71.07
C GLY A 288 21.37 -24.07 70.63
#